data_AF-A0A0G1QK68-F1
#
_entry.id   AF-A0A0G1QK68-F1
#
_cell.length_a   1.000
_cell.length_b   1.000
_cell.length_c   1.000
_cell.angle_alpha   90.00
_cell.angle_beta   90.00
_cell.angle_gamma   90.00
#
_symmetry.space_group_name_H-M   'P 1'
#
loop_
_entity.id
_entity.type
_entity.pdbx_description
1 polymer ?
#
loop_
_entity_poly.entity_id
_entity_poly.type
_entity_poly.pdbx_seq_one_letter_code
_entity_poly.pdbx_strand_id
1 'polypeptide(L)'
;MPKKQTLTVGELKSLLLVNLGMVQIKQAKLQEQIHREIGYEAQAEKPEFVSIKNKLLDQICDTLARRLKRNRHTTPLLSVRDIDRFTSYAIGELMKIEDIVLEAEEHEILEKYMRASFGNIIDSVYEMVPKDQNPYEEYWRWVTTVLTLSAERSISPTELLVIESETDEITRRMFTREQFIDLFKRAVEKFVNVDALKKNYLQPLLDALTADMSDEDRCEFEQEFEGGVMRQMREAVEKAKPIIDAFLSEEVERIYVVL
;
A
#
# COMPACT_ATOMS: atom_id res chain seq x y z
N MET A 1 -1.93 -0.04 32.92
CA MET A 1 -1.78 -0.47 31.52
C MET A 1 -2.46 -1.83 31.36
N PRO A 2 -3.44 -2.00 30.46
CA PRO A 2 -3.97 -3.32 30.13
C PRO A 2 -2.81 -4.21 29.64
N LYS A 3 -2.75 -5.46 30.10
CA LYS A 3 -1.62 -6.37 29.82
C LYS A 3 -1.47 -6.59 28.30
N LYS A 4 -0.34 -6.17 27.72
CA LYS A 4 0.09 -6.39 26.31
C LYS A 4 0.24 -7.88 25.89
N GLN A 5 -0.49 -8.84 26.48
CA GLN A 5 -0.06 -10.26 26.48
C GLN A 5 -1.00 -11.34 25.93
N THR A 6 -2.24 -11.11 25.53
CA THR A 6 -3.15 -12.24 25.22
C THR A 6 -3.14 -12.75 23.78
N LEU A 7 -2.87 -11.92 22.76
CA LEU A 7 -2.94 -12.42 21.37
C LEU A 7 -1.72 -13.26 20.97
N THR A 8 -1.97 -14.43 20.40
CA THR A 8 -1.00 -15.25 19.66
C THR A 8 -0.55 -14.55 18.37
N VAL A 9 0.55 -15.01 17.78
CA VAL A 9 1.00 -14.53 16.46
C VAL A 9 -0.08 -14.77 15.40
N GLY A 10 -0.78 -15.91 15.48
CA GLY A 10 -1.87 -16.24 14.57
C GLY A 10 -3.03 -15.25 14.66
N GLU A 11 -3.49 -14.92 15.86
CA GLU A 11 -4.56 -13.94 16.05
C GLU A 11 -4.16 -12.53 15.58
N LEU A 12 -2.92 -12.09 15.86
CA LEU A 12 -2.41 -10.82 15.33
C LEU A 12 -2.37 -10.81 13.81
N LYS A 13 -1.91 -11.92 13.19
CA LYS A 13 -1.89 -12.08 11.73
C LYS A 13 -3.31 -11.98 11.16
N SER A 14 -4.29 -12.63 11.76
CA SER A 14 -5.68 -12.56 11.32
C SER A 14 -6.26 -11.14 11.38
N LEU A 15 -5.99 -10.39 12.45
CA LEU A 15 -6.40 -8.99 12.55
C LEU A 15 -5.78 -8.14 11.43
N LEU A 16 -4.48 -8.27 11.22
CA LEU A 16 -3.75 -7.52 10.18
C LEU A 16 -4.26 -7.88 8.78
N LEU A 17 -4.53 -9.16 8.52
CA LEU A 17 -5.06 -9.63 7.25
C LEU A 17 -6.42 -9.02 6.93
N VAL A 18 -7.36 -9.05 7.88
CA VAL A 18 -8.69 -8.46 7.67
C VAL A 18 -8.57 -6.96 7.46
N ASN A 19 -7.80 -6.27 8.30
CA ASN A 19 -7.62 -4.81 8.19
C ASN A 19 -7.04 -4.41 6.83
N LEU A 20 -5.93 -5.02 6.41
CA LEU A 20 -5.29 -4.70 5.13
C LEU A 20 -6.15 -5.14 3.93
N GLY A 21 -6.88 -6.24 4.03
CA GLY A 21 -7.84 -6.66 3.01
C GLY A 21 -8.98 -5.66 2.83
N MET A 22 -9.52 -5.10 3.92
CA MET A 22 -10.54 -4.05 3.86
C MET A 22 -9.99 -2.75 3.24
N VAL A 23 -8.75 -2.39 3.56
CA VAL A 23 -8.06 -1.27 2.90
C VAL A 23 -7.94 -1.51 1.40
N GLN A 24 -7.54 -2.71 0.96
CA GLN A 24 -7.47 -3.06 -0.47
C GLN A 24 -8.82 -2.97 -1.17
N ILE A 25 -9.90 -3.39 -0.53
CA ILE A 25 -11.26 -3.26 -1.08
C ILE A 25 -11.64 -1.78 -1.28
N LYS A 26 -11.37 -0.92 -0.27
CA LYS A 26 -11.61 0.52 -0.39
C LYS A 26 -10.77 1.15 -1.51
N GLN A 27 -9.49 0.77 -1.59
CA GLN A 27 -8.59 1.23 -2.65
C GLN A 27 -9.08 0.81 -4.04
N ALA A 28 -9.54 -0.43 -4.21
CA ALA A 28 -10.06 -0.92 -5.49
C ALA A 28 -11.29 -0.12 -5.95
N LYS A 29 -12.21 0.23 -5.03
CA LYS A 29 -13.37 1.09 -5.33
C LYS A 29 -12.94 2.48 -5.80
N LEU A 30 -11.97 3.10 -5.12
CA LEU A 30 -11.43 4.39 -5.52
C LEU A 30 -10.73 4.31 -6.88
N GLN A 31 -9.94 3.26 -7.12
CA GLN A 31 -9.29 3.03 -8.41
C GLN A 31 -10.31 2.87 -9.54
N GLU A 32 -11.42 2.15 -9.31
CA GLU A 32 -12.50 2.01 -10.29
C GLU A 32 -13.18 3.35 -10.61
N GLN A 33 -13.37 4.23 -9.61
CA GLN A 33 -13.89 5.58 -9.84
C GLN A 33 -12.90 6.41 -10.66
N ILE A 34 -11.61 6.37 -10.33
CA ILE A 34 -10.56 7.07 -11.08
C ILE A 34 -10.53 6.58 -12.53
N HIS A 35 -10.48 5.26 -12.75
CA HIS A 35 -10.45 4.65 -14.09
C HIS A 35 -11.63 5.10 -14.97
N ARG A 36 -12.84 5.10 -14.41
CA ARG A 36 -14.03 5.58 -15.11
C ARG A 36 -13.90 7.04 -15.56
N GLU A 37 -13.39 7.91 -14.70
CA GLU A 37 -13.25 9.34 -15.03
C GLU A 37 -12.14 9.61 -16.07
N ILE A 38 -11.04 8.87 -15.99
CA ILE A 38 -9.94 9.01 -16.96
C ILE A 38 -10.21 8.29 -18.29
N GLY A 39 -11.36 7.62 -18.43
CA GLY A 39 -11.76 6.91 -19.65
C GLY A 39 -11.01 5.59 -19.88
N TYR A 40 -10.44 5.00 -18.84
CA TYR A 40 -9.82 3.68 -18.89
C TYR A 40 -10.80 2.62 -18.40
N GLU A 41 -11.01 1.57 -19.20
CA GLU A 41 -11.73 0.39 -18.74
C GLU A 41 -10.82 -0.41 -17.81
N ALA A 42 -11.29 -0.64 -16.58
CA ALA A 42 -10.59 -1.51 -15.64
C ALA A 42 -10.57 -2.94 -16.23
N GLN A 43 -9.40 -3.41 -16.62
CA GLN A 43 -9.25 -4.80 -17.01
C GLN A 43 -9.39 -5.69 -15.77
N ALA A 44 -10.21 -6.74 -15.89
CA ALA A 44 -10.31 -7.75 -14.85
C ALA A 44 -8.92 -8.37 -14.63
N GLU A 45 -8.42 -8.28 -13.40
CA GLU A 45 -7.13 -8.85 -13.05
C GLU A 45 -7.17 -10.38 -13.19
N LYS A 46 -6.15 -10.97 -13.81
CA LYS A 46 -6.07 -12.43 -13.96
C LYS A 46 -6.10 -13.11 -12.58
N PRO A 47 -6.85 -14.21 -12.38
CA PRO A 47 -6.93 -14.90 -11.09
C PRO A 47 -5.58 -15.28 -10.47
N GLU A 48 -4.59 -15.57 -11.32
CA GLU A 48 -3.24 -15.93 -10.93
C GLU A 48 -2.51 -14.76 -10.26
N PHE A 49 -2.67 -13.53 -10.77
CA PHE A 49 -2.11 -12.33 -10.14
C PHE A 49 -2.80 -12.01 -8.81
N VAL A 50 -4.11 -12.21 -8.72
CA VAL A 50 -4.86 -12.10 -7.45
C VAL A 50 -4.32 -13.09 -6.42
N SER A 51 -4.03 -14.32 -6.82
CA SER A 51 -3.43 -15.35 -5.96
C SER A 51 -2.03 -14.94 -5.44
N ILE A 52 -1.17 -14.40 -6.30
CA ILE A 52 0.15 -13.87 -5.90
C ILE A 52 -0.01 -12.75 -4.87
N LYS A 53 -0.86 -11.76 -5.14
CA LYS A 53 -1.12 -10.62 -4.24
C LYS A 53 -1.60 -11.08 -2.87
N ASN A 54 -2.55 -12.02 -2.83
CA ASN A 54 -3.07 -12.57 -1.57
C ASN A 54 -1.99 -13.31 -0.78
N LYS A 55 -1.13 -14.07 -1.45
CA LYS A 55 -0.04 -14.80 -0.78
C LYS A 55 1.07 -13.86 -0.29
N LEU A 56 1.37 -12.80 -1.03
CA LEU A 56 2.27 -11.73 -0.56
C LEU A 56 1.71 -11.03 0.67
N LEU A 57 0.43 -10.67 0.65
CA LEU A 57 -0.26 -10.07 1.80
C LEU A 57 -0.17 -10.98 3.03
N ASP A 58 -0.38 -12.28 2.86
CA ASP A 58 -0.22 -13.28 3.93
C ASP A 58 1.19 -13.28 4.53
N GLN A 59 2.23 -13.25 3.70
CA GLN A 59 3.63 -13.22 4.15
C GLN A 59 4.01 -11.89 4.84
N ILE A 60 3.48 -10.77 4.35
CA ILE A 60 3.65 -9.44 4.97
C ILE A 60 3.01 -9.45 6.36
N CYS A 61 1.75 -9.86 6.47
CA CYS A 61 1.02 -9.95 7.73
C CYS A 61 1.71 -10.89 8.74
N ASP A 62 2.21 -12.04 8.28
CA ASP A 62 2.98 -12.96 9.13
C ASP A 62 4.27 -12.33 9.67
N THR A 63 4.96 -11.55 8.83
CA THR A 63 6.19 -10.85 9.22
C THR A 63 5.90 -9.75 10.23
N LEU A 64 4.88 -8.94 9.97
CA LEU A 64 4.39 -7.90 10.87
C LEU A 64 3.96 -8.48 12.22
N ALA A 65 3.10 -9.50 12.22
CA ALA A 65 2.59 -10.14 13.44
C ALA A 65 3.72 -10.69 14.33
N ARG A 66 4.69 -11.40 13.74
CA ARG A 66 5.84 -11.95 14.48
C ARG A 66 6.70 -10.84 15.09
N ARG A 67 6.95 -9.76 14.35
CA ARG A 67 7.79 -8.66 14.83
C ARG A 67 7.06 -7.84 15.89
N LEU A 68 5.81 -7.46 15.65
CA LEU A 68 4.95 -6.76 16.59
C LEU A 68 4.83 -7.53 17.92
N LYS A 69 4.63 -8.86 17.86
CA LYS A 69 4.57 -9.72 19.06
C LYS A 69 5.89 -9.79 19.81
N ARG A 70 7.02 -9.84 19.11
CA ARG A 70 8.36 -9.81 19.74
C ARG A 70 8.66 -8.47 20.39
N ASN A 71 8.05 -7.38 19.89
CA ASN A 71 8.17 -6.01 20.39
C ASN A 71 9.63 -5.57 20.63
N ARG A 72 10.54 -5.99 19.75
CA ARG A 72 11.94 -5.55 19.77
C ARG A 72 12.04 -4.28 18.93
N HIS A 73 11.87 -3.13 19.57
CA HIS A 73 11.92 -1.79 18.94
C HIS A 73 13.23 -1.51 18.18
N THR A 74 14.26 -2.34 18.35
CA THR A 74 15.53 -2.32 17.62
C THR A 74 15.44 -2.88 16.19
N THR A 75 14.36 -3.58 15.83
CA THR A 75 14.14 -4.13 14.49
C THR A 75 12.92 -3.44 13.88
N PRO A 76 12.99 -2.94 12.64
CA PRO A 76 11.81 -2.33 12.01
C PRO A 76 10.71 -3.37 11.71
N LEU A 77 9.44 -2.94 11.68
CA LEU A 77 8.29 -3.81 11.39
C LEU A 77 8.42 -4.46 10.01
N LEU A 78 8.86 -3.71 9.01
CA LEU A 78 9.35 -4.22 7.72
C LEU A 78 10.74 -3.65 7.43
N SER A 79 11.59 -4.44 6.79
CA SER A 79 12.98 -4.07 6.46
C SER A 79 13.25 -4.27 4.98
N VAL A 80 14.33 -3.68 4.48
CA VAL A 80 14.79 -3.90 3.09
C VAL A 80 14.99 -5.38 2.76
N ARG A 81 15.45 -6.20 3.72
CA ARG A 81 15.58 -7.65 3.51
C ARG A 81 14.24 -8.35 3.27
N ASP A 82 13.15 -7.80 3.79
CA ASP A 82 11.81 -8.32 3.52
C ASP A 82 11.37 -7.96 2.10
N ILE A 83 11.69 -6.75 1.62
CA ILE A 83 11.48 -6.34 0.22
C ILE A 83 12.17 -7.33 -0.71
N ASP A 84 13.45 -7.64 -0.47
CA ASP A 84 14.21 -8.57 -1.32
C ASP A 84 13.51 -9.93 -1.41
N ARG A 85 13.10 -10.47 -0.26
CA ARG A 85 12.37 -11.75 -0.19
C ARG A 85 11.04 -11.71 -0.95
N PHE A 86 10.25 -10.64 -0.78
CA PHE A 86 8.95 -10.50 -1.45
C PHE A 86 9.11 -10.31 -2.95
N THR A 87 10.13 -9.55 -3.36
CA THR A 87 10.51 -9.32 -4.76
C THR A 87 10.86 -10.63 -5.45
N SER A 88 11.80 -11.39 -4.88
CA SER A 88 12.21 -12.68 -5.46
C SER A 88 11.04 -13.67 -5.54
N TYR A 89 10.17 -13.70 -4.52
CA TYR A 89 8.96 -14.52 -4.56
C TYR A 89 8.03 -14.11 -5.71
N ALA A 90 7.73 -12.81 -5.84
CA ALA A 90 6.80 -12.32 -6.84
C ALA A 90 7.32 -12.61 -8.26
N ILE A 91 8.60 -12.32 -8.54
CA ILE A 91 9.23 -12.61 -9.84
C ILE A 91 9.17 -14.10 -10.15
N GLY A 92 9.54 -14.96 -9.18
CA GLY A 92 9.52 -16.41 -9.37
C GLY A 92 8.13 -16.97 -9.67
N GLU A 93 7.05 -16.37 -9.15
CA GLU A 93 5.69 -16.79 -9.48
C GLU A 93 5.22 -16.20 -10.82
N LEU A 94 5.57 -14.96 -11.15
CA LEU A 94 5.25 -14.34 -12.44
C LEU A 94 5.86 -15.13 -13.60
N MET A 95 7.14 -15.50 -13.50
CA MET A 95 7.84 -16.30 -14.51
C MET A 95 7.18 -17.67 -14.74
N LYS A 96 6.67 -18.30 -13.67
CA LYS A 96 5.95 -19.58 -13.78
C LYS A 96 4.59 -19.46 -14.48
N ILE A 97 3.86 -18.37 -14.22
CA ILE A 97 2.51 -18.16 -14.79
C ILE A 97 2.59 -17.86 -16.27
N GLU A 98 3.50 -16.97 -16.65
CA GLU A 98 3.65 -16.55 -18.05
C GLU A 98 4.50 -17.56 -18.86
N ASP A 99 5.05 -18.59 -18.22
CA ASP A 99 5.97 -19.58 -18.81
C ASP A 99 7.17 -18.91 -19.52
N ILE A 100 7.73 -17.88 -18.85
CA ILE A 100 8.82 -17.07 -19.38
C ILE A 100 10.11 -17.37 -18.63
N VAL A 101 11.19 -17.54 -19.39
CA VAL A 101 12.56 -17.49 -18.88
C VAL A 101 13.13 -16.14 -19.30
N LEU A 102 13.32 -15.26 -18.31
CA LEU A 102 13.92 -13.95 -18.52
C LEU A 102 15.43 -14.09 -18.67
N GLU A 103 16.00 -13.31 -19.58
CA GLU A 103 17.44 -13.11 -19.65
C GLU A 103 17.96 -12.36 -18.41
N ALA A 104 19.27 -12.39 -18.17
CA ALA A 104 19.86 -11.80 -16.96
C ALA A 104 19.54 -10.30 -16.83
N GLU A 105 19.56 -9.58 -17.95
CA GLU A 105 19.27 -8.15 -18.02
C GLU A 105 17.78 -7.85 -17.76
N GLU A 106 16.87 -8.59 -18.39
CA GLU A 106 15.43 -8.47 -18.18
C GLU A 106 15.05 -8.77 -16.72
N HIS A 107 15.70 -9.77 -16.13
CA HIS A 107 15.52 -10.12 -14.73
C HIS A 107 15.99 -8.99 -13.81
N GLU A 108 17.14 -8.35 -14.09
CA GLU A 108 17.63 -7.21 -13.31
C GLU A 108 16.67 -6.02 -13.37
N ILE A 109 16.12 -5.73 -14.56
CA ILE A 109 15.14 -4.65 -14.77
C ILE A 109 13.87 -4.93 -13.96
N LEU A 110 13.32 -6.14 -14.08
CA LEU A 110 12.13 -6.55 -13.34
C LEU A 110 12.37 -6.50 -11.83
N GLU A 111 13.56 -6.92 -11.36
CA GLU A 111 13.92 -6.84 -9.94
C GLU A 111 13.95 -5.41 -9.41
N LYS A 112 14.56 -4.47 -10.16
CA LYS A 112 14.59 -3.05 -9.78
C LYS A 112 13.16 -2.47 -9.71
N TYR A 113 12.34 -2.74 -10.71
CA TYR A 113 10.95 -2.28 -10.75
C TYR A 113 10.11 -2.84 -9.58
N MET A 114 10.22 -4.15 -9.33
CA MET A 114 9.48 -4.81 -8.26
C MET A 114 9.95 -4.34 -6.88
N ARG A 115 11.27 -4.16 -6.67
CA ARG A 115 11.82 -3.57 -5.43
C ARG A 115 11.28 -2.18 -5.17
N ALA A 116 11.22 -1.31 -6.19
CA ALA A 116 10.64 0.02 -6.06
C ALA A 116 9.15 -0.06 -5.66
N SER A 117 8.39 -0.96 -6.29
CA SER A 117 6.98 -1.18 -5.96
C SER A 117 6.79 -1.67 -4.52
N PHE A 118 7.60 -2.61 -4.05
CA PHE A 118 7.58 -3.11 -2.66
C PHE A 118 8.10 -2.09 -1.63
N GLY A 119 9.02 -1.20 -2.03
CA GLY A 119 9.48 -0.08 -1.18
C GLY A 119 8.32 0.79 -0.69
N ASN A 120 7.32 1.01 -1.55
CA ASN A 120 6.13 1.77 -1.18
C ASN A 120 5.21 1.03 -0.22
N ILE A 121 5.19 -0.31 -0.24
CA ILE A 121 4.46 -1.12 0.75
C ILE A 121 5.08 -0.94 2.14
N ILE A 122 6.42 -0.88 2.23
CA ILE A 122 7.09 -0.54 3.48
C ILE A 122 6.66 0.85 3.94
N ASP A 123 6.70 1.83 3.05
CA ASP A 123 6.35 3.20 3.40
C ASP A 123 4.88 3.32 3.85
N SER A 124 3.94 2.62 3.21
CA SER A 124 2.52 2.60 3.62
C SER A 124 2.32 2.06 5.04
N VAL A 125 3.12 1.09 5.48
CA VAL A 125 3.09 0.60 6.88
C VAL A 125 3.51 1.69 7.88
N TYR A 126 4.37 2.62 7.47
CA TYR A 126 4.83 3.73 8.31
C TYR A 126 4.01 5.01 8.14
N GLU A 127 3.35 5.20 7.00
CA GLU A 127 2.56 6.40 6.70
C GLU A 127 1.24 6.46 7.44
N MET A 128 0.68 5.30 7.79
CA MET A 128 -0.50 5.21 8.66
C MET A 128 -0.16 5.47 10.14
N VAL A 129 1.08 5.87 10.44
CA VAL A 129 1.54 6.28 11.77
C VAL A 129 1.68 7.80 11.80
N PRO A 130 1.12 8.49 12.82
CA PRO A 130 1.32 9.92 13.00
C PRO A 130 2.82 10.26 13.07
N LYS A 131 3.19 11.46 12.59
CA LYS A 131 4.58 11.94 12.66
C LYS A 131 5.08 11.85 14.11
N ASP A 132 6.34 11.44 14.25
CA ASP A 132 7.05 11.29 15.53
C ASP A 132 6.53 10.19 16.47
N GLN A 133 5.59 9.34 16.02
CA GLN A 133 5.14 8.19 16.80
C GLN A 133 5.89 6.91 16.44
N ASN A 134 6.06 6.04 17.43
CA ASN A 134 6.69 4.74 17.21
C ASN A 134 5.70 3.77 16.53
N PRO A 135 6.04 3.19 15.37
CA PRO A 135 5.15 2.29 14.65
C PRO A 135 4.71 1.08 15.47
N TYR A 136 5.59 0.51 16.32
CA TYR A 136 5.20 -0.60 17.19
C TYR A 136 4.11 -0.18 18.18
N GLU A 137 4.25 1.00 18.77
CA GLU A 137 3.29 1.51 19.74
C GLU A 137 1.96 1.80 19.07
N GLU A 138 1.99 2.37 17.87
CA GLU A 138 0.79 2.71 17.13
C GLU A 138 0.00 1.48 16.65
N TYR A 139 0.68 0.46 16.12
CA TYR A 139 0.03 -0.81 15.80
C TYR A 139 -0.53 -1.49 17.05
N TRP A 140 0.17 -1.44 18.19
CA TRP A 140 -0.37 -1.97 19.45
C TRP A 140 -1.55 -1.14 19.98
N ARG A 141 -1.55 0.17 19.78
CA ARG A 141 -2.67 1.06 20.09
C ARG A 141 -3.88 0.66 19.28
N TRP A 142 -3.72 0.48 17.96
CA TRP A 142 -4.77 -0.03 17.07
C TRP A 142 -5.30 -1.38 17.52
N VAL A 143 -4.43 -2.38 17.74
CA VAL A 143 -4.85 -3.71 18.23
C VAL A 143 -5.65 -3.60 19.53
N THR A 144 -5.20 -2.77 20.46
CA THR A 144 -5.89 -2.57 21.75
C THR A 144 -7.27 -1.96 21.53
N THR A 145 -7.39 -0.95 20.68
CA THR A 145 -8.66 -0.31 20.32
C THR A 145 -9.65 -1.32 19.73
N VAL A 146 -9.18 -2.16 18.79
CA VAL A 146 -10.00 -3.22 18.18
C VAL A 146 -10.51 -4.20 19.23
N LEU A 147 -9.64 -4.70 20.11
CA LEU A 147 -10.02 -5.65 21.15
C LEU A 147 -10.99 -5.04 22.17
N THR A 148 -10.77 -3.78 22.55
CA THR A 148 -11.66 -3.06 23.47
C THR A 148 -13.05 -2.88 22.86
N LEU A 149 -13.14 -2.40 21.63
CA LEU A 149 -14.44 -2.21 20.96
C LEU A 149 -15.13 -3.56 20.71
N SER A 150 -14.37 -4.60 20.32
CA SER A 150 -14.88 -5.98 20.19
C SER A 150 -15.53 -6.49 21.47
N ALA A 151 -14.90 -6.24 22.63
CA ALA A 151 -15.46 -6.60 23.92
C ALA A 151 -16.72 -5.79 24.27
N GLU A 152 -16.73 -4.47 23.98
CA GLU A 152 -17.91 -3.61 24.18
C GLU A 152 -19.11 -4.05 23.33
N ARG A 153 -18.86 -4.48 22.09
CA ARG A 153 -19.90 -4.92 21.15
C ARG A 153 -20.27 -6.39 21.29
N SER A 154 -19.48 -7.18 22.01
CA SER A 154 -19.62 -8.65 22.07
C SER A 154 -19.57 -9.32 20.69
N ILE A 155 -18.73 -8.81 19.79
CA ILE A 155 -18.50 -9.32 18.42
C ILE A 155 -17.03 -9.75 18.32
N SER A 156 -16.70 -10.78 17.55
CA SER A 156 -15.30 -11.17 17.40
C SER A 156 -14.46 -10.05 16.75
N PRO A 157 -13.18 -9.87 17.12
CA PRO A 157 -12.35 -8.80 16.57
C PRO A 157 -12.25 -8.78 15.04
N THR A 158 -12.21 -9.95 14.39
CA THR A 158 -12.13 -10.06 12.93
C THR A 158 -13.45 -9.76 12.24
N GLU A 159 -14.59 -10.15 12.83
CA GLU A 159 -15.91 -9.77 12.30
C GLU A 159 -16.16 -8.28 12.47
N LEU A 160 -15.68 -7.69 13.58
CA LEU A 160 -15.81 -6.26 13.81
C LEU A 160 -15.10 -5.44 12.71
N LEU A 161 -13.92 -5.88 12.28
CA LEU A 161 -13.13 -5.18 11.27
C LEU A 161 -13.75 -5.19 9.86
N VAL A 162 -14.77 -6.02 9.60
CA VAL A 162 -15.51 -5.99 8.31
C VAL A 162 -16.76 -5.10 8.36
N ILE A 163 -17.14 -4.60 9.54
CA ILE A 163 -18.30 -3.73 9.72
C ILE A 163 -17.84 -2.28 9.61
N GLU A 164 -18.30 -1.60 8.57
CA GLU A 164 -17.85 -0.24 8.23
C GLU A 164 -18.04 0.76 9.39
N SER A 165 -19.21 0.78 10.03
CA SER A 165 -19.49 1.67 11.16
C SER A 165 -18.58 1.44 12.37
N GLU A 166 -18.14 0.19 12.60
CA GLU A 166 -17.21 -0.13 13.69
C GLU A 166 -15.76 0.23 13.31
N THR A 167 -15.38 0.12 12.04
CA THR A 167 -14.08 0.63 11.57
C THR A 167 -13.98 2.15 11.64
N ASP A 168 -15.10 2.87 11.47
CA ASP A 168 -15.15 4.32 11.72
C ASP A 168 -14.98 4.64 13.19
N GLU A 169 -15.60 3.86 14.06
CA GLU A 169 -15.45 4.02 15.50
C GLU A 169 -14.01 3.77 15.96
N ILE A 170 -13.35 2.74 15.40
CA ILE A 170 -11.91 2.53 15.61
C ILE A 170 -11.13 3.77 15.13
N THR A 171 -11.44 4.29 13.95
CA THR A 171 -10.75 5.46 13.39
C THR A 171 -10.93 6.70 14.28
N ARG A 172 -12.14 6.96 14.77
CA ARG A 172 -12.45 8.05 15.72
C ARG A 172 -11.68 7.92 17.05
N ARG A 173 -11.55 6.69 17.57
CA ARG A 173 -10.79 6.43 18.81
C ARG A 173 -9.28 6.57 18.62
N MET A 174 -8.80 6.29 17.40
CA MET A 174 -7.38 6.36 17.07
C MET A 174 -6.94 7.77 16.70
N PHE A 175 -7.75 8.51 15.95
CA PHE A 175 -7.32 9.75 15.32
C PHE A 175 -8.37 10.84 15.46
N THR A 176 -7.90 12.05 15.74
CA THR A 176 -8.68 13.27 15.49
C THR A 176 -8.94 13.43 13.99
N ARG A 177 -9.96 14.24 13.64
CA ARG A 177 -10.29 14.56 12.25
C ARG A 177 -9.06 15.10 11.50
N GLU A 178 -8.33 16.01 12.11
CA GLU A 178 -7.14 16.63 11.53
C GLU A 178 -6.01 15.61 11.31
N GLN A 179 -5.79 14.70 12.27
CA GLN A 179 -4.80 13.64 12.13
C GLN A 179 -5.17 12.66 11.01
N PHE A 180 -6.43 12.27 10.90
CA PHE A 180 -6.90 11.39 9.82
C PHE A 180 -6.69 12.04 8.45
N ILE A 181 -7.06 13.32 8.29
CA ILE A 181 -6.85 14.07 7.05
C ILE A 181 -5.37 14.15 6.69
N ASP A 182 -4.49 14.45 7.65
CA ASP A 182 -3.04 14.53 7.42
C ASP A 182 -2.45 13.17 7.01
N LEU A 183 -2.84 12.09 7.69
CA LEU A 183 -2.43 10.72 7.34
C LEU A 183 -2.86 10.35 5.92
N PHE A 184 -4.12 10.62 5.57
CA PHE A 184 -4.63 10.32 4.25
C PHE A 184 -3.92 11.11 3.16
N LYS A 185 -3.74 12.43 3.36
CA LYS A 185 -3.02 13.28 2.40
C LYS A 185 -1.58 12.82 2.19
N ARG A 186 -0.88 12.44 3.27
CA ARG A 186 0.48 11.87 3.17
C ARG A 186 0.50 10.58 2.36
N ALA A 187 -0.45 9.68 2.59
CA ALA A 187 -0.54 8.44 1.84
C ALA A 187 -0.82 8.69 0.35
N VAL A 188 -1.67 9.66 0.02
CA VAL A 188 -2.04 10.01 -1.37
C VAL A 188 -0.94 10.79 -2.09
N GLU A 189 -0.18 11.64 -1.41
CA GLU A 189 0.82 12.54 -2.01
C GLU A 189 1.82 11.79 -2.91
N LYS A 190 2.20 10.56 -2.54
CA LYS A 190 3.09 9.71 -3.34
C LYS A 190 2.49 9.24 -4.66
N PHE A 191 1.17 9.11 -4.74
CA PHE A 191 0.46 8.68 -5.93
C PHE A 191 0.09 9.83 -6.85
N VAL A 192 -0.02 11.05 -6.31
CA VAL A 192 -0.36 12.25 -7.10
C VAL A 192 0.86 13.14 -7.41
N ASN A 193 2.03 12.81 -6.87
CA ASN A 193 3.29 13.48 -7.23
C ASN A 193 3.96 12.75 -8.41
N VAL A 194 3.65 13.19 -9.62
CA VAL A 194 4.14 12.60 -10.87
C VAL A 194 5.67 12.61 -10.97
N ASP A 195 6.33 13.64 -10.45
CA ASP A 195 7.79 13.71 -10.48
C ASP A 195 8.42 12.68 -9.51
N ALA A 196 7.80 12.46 -8.36
CA ALA A 196 8.19 11.39 -7.44
C ALA A 196 7.91 10.00 -8.04
N LEU A 197 6.79 9.82 -8.74
CA LEU A 197 6.47 8.59 -9.46
C LEU A 197 7.52 8.31 -10.56
N LYS A 198 7.87 9.34 -11.36
CA LYS A 198 8.92 9.23 -12.37
C LYS A 198 10.21 8.77 -11.73
N LYS A 199 10.69 9.52 -10.73
CA LYS A 199 11.97 9.25 -10.07
C LYS A 199 12.06 7.85 -9.47
N ASN A 200 10.99 7.41 -8.81
CA ASN A 200 11.04 6.18 -8.00
C ASN A 200 10.69 4.92 -8.80
N TYR A 201 9.88 5.02 -9.86
CA TYR A 201 9.36 3.85 -10.58
C TYR A 201 9.79 3.80 -12.04
N LEU A 202 9.75 4.93 -12.74
CA LEU A 202 9.98 4.97 -14.18
C LEU A 202 11.45 5.21 -14.51
N GLN A 203 12.16 6.05 -13.75
CA GLN A 203 13.55 6.38 -14.00
C GLN A 203 14.47 5.15 -13.94
N PRO A 204 14.33 4.21 -12.98
CA PRO A 204 15.14 2.99 -12.99
C PRO A 204 14.90 2.12 -14.23
N LEU A 205 13.68 2.12 -14.78
CA LEU A 205 13.34 1.42 -16.02
C LEU A 205 13.94 2.16 -17.22
N LEU A 206 13.81 3.48 -17.28
CA LEU A 206 14.41 4.32 -18.33
C LEU A 206 15.92 4.18 -18.38
N ASP A 207 16.59 4.25 -17.22
CA ASP A 207 18.04 4.14 -17.12
C ASP A 207 18.54 2.77 -17.62
N ALA A 208 17.76 1.70 -17.41
CA ALA A 208 18.10 0.39 -17.91
C ALA A 208 17.84 0.24 -19.42
N LEU A 209 16.69 0.72 -19.91
CA LEU A 209 16.33 0.66 -21.33
C LEU A 209 17.26 1.52 -22.21
N THR A 210 17.88 2.55 -21.64
CA THR A 210 18.75 3.50 -22.35
C THR A 210 20.25 3.27 -22.08
N ALA A 211 20.62 2.21 -21.35
CA ALA A 211 21.98 1.99 -20.87
C ALA A 211 23.03 1.89 -22.00
N ASP A 212 22.66 1.29 -23.13
CA ASP A 212 23.53 1.07 -24.29
C ASP A 212 23.28 2.07 -25.44
N MET A 213 22.41 3.06 -25.23
CA MET A 213 22.11 4.08 -26.23
C MET A 213 23.22 5.12 -26.30
N SER A 214 23.39 5.74 -27.46
CA SER A 214 24.24 6.94 -27.57
C SER A 214 23.63 8.10 -26.78
N ASP A 215 24.43 9.08 -26.38
CA ASP A 215 23.94 10.26 -25.66
C ASP A 215 22.86 11.03 -26.45
N GLU A 216 22.99 11.07 -27.79
CA GLU A 216 22.01 11.72 -28.67
C GLU A 216 20.68 10.94 -28.70
N ASP A 217 20.73 9.62 -28.94
CA ASP A 217 19.53 8.77 -28.97
C ASP A 217 18.84 8.74 -27.60
N ARG A 218 19.62 8.70 -26.52
CA ARG A 218 19.09 8.76 -25.15
C ARG A 218 18.35 10.07 -24.91
N CYS A 219 18.91 11.20 -25.36
CA CYS A 219 18.28 12.50 -25.19
C CYS A 219 16.96 12.59 -25.97
N GLU A 220 16.92 12.07 -27.20
CA GLU A 220 15.69 12.02 -28.00
C GLU A 220 14.62 11.15 -27.32
N PHE A 221 15.00 9.95 -26.87
CA PHE A 221 14.09 9.05 -26.16
C PHE A 221 13.53 9.65 -24.86
N GLU A 222 14.37 10.30 -24.05
CA GLU A 222 13.93 10.96 -22.82
C GLU A 222 12.96 12.12 -23.12
N GLN A 223 13.17 12.87 -24.21
CA GLN A 223 12.26 13.92 -24.65
C GLN A 223 10.92 13.37 -25.14
N GLU A 224 10.92 12.29 -25.92
CA GLU A 224 9.69 11.61 -26.34
C GLU A 224 8.92 11.04 -25.15
N PHE A 225 9.63 10.43 -24.20
CA PHE A 225 9.04 9.92 -22.96
C PHE A 225 8.40 11.03 -22.13
N GLU A 226 9.06 12.19 -22.02
CA GLU A 226 8.50 13.34 -21.29
C GLU A 226 7.28 13.94 -22.02
N GLY A 227 7.38 14.15 -23.34
CA GLY A 227 6.31 14.72 -24.15
C GLY A 227 5.10 13.79 -24.37
N GLY A 228 5.32 12.48 -24.29
CA GLY A 228 4.30 11.45 -24.42
C GLY A 228 3.78 10.98 -23.06
N VAL A 229 4.52 10.05 -22.45
CA VAL A 229 4.11 9.30 -21.25
C VAL A 229 3.94 10.22 -20.04
N MET A 230 4.93 11.05 -19.73
CA MET A 230 4.86 11.91 -18.54
C MET A 230 3.76 12.95 -18.65
N ARG A 231 3.54 13.54 -19.83
CA ARG A 231 2.41 14.44 -20.08
C ARG A 231 1.07 13.75 -19.81
N GLN A 232 0.85 12.54 -20.35
CA GLN A 232 -0.38 11.78 -20.10
C GLN A 232 -0.56 11.44 -18.63
N MET A 233 0.52 11.08 -17.92
CA MET A 233 0.47 10.84 -16.47
C MET A 233 0.10 12.10 -15.69
N ARG A 234 0.65 13.26 -16.04
CA ARG A 234 0.28 14.55 -15.43
C ARG A 234 -1.20 14.85 -15.64
N GLU A 235 -1.70 14.71 -16.88
CA GLU A 235 -3.11 14.91 -17.20
C GLU A 235 -4.03 13.94 -16.43
N ALA A 236 -3.66 12.66 -16.34
CA ALA A 236 -4.41 11.66 -15.59
C ALA A 236 -4.44 11.97 -14.09
N VAL A 237 -3.32 12.40 -13.52
CA VAL A 237 -3.24 12.80 -12.11
C VAL A 237 -4.07 14.05 -11.83
N GLU A 238 -4.06 15.06 -12.70
CA GLU A 238 -4.91 16.25 -12.53
C GLU A 238 -6.41 15.90 -12.55
N LYS A 239 -6.81 14.91 -13.36
CA LYS A 239 -8.19 14.38 -13.34
C LYS A 239 -8.50 13.55 -12.08
N ALA A 240 -7.53 12.80 -11.58
CA ALA A 240 -7.70 11.94 -10.40
C ALA A 240 -7.80 12.73 -9.08
N LYS A 241 -7.07 13.85 -8.95
CA LYS A 241 -7.05 14.69 -7.73
C LYS A 241 -8.45 15.04 -7.19
N PRO A 242 -9.38 15.63 -7.97
CA PRO A 242 -10.70 15.97 -7.46
C PRO A 242 -11.53 14.76 -7.00
N ILE A 243 -11.33 13.58 -7.59
CA ILE A 243 -11.98 12.34 -7.17
C ILE A 243 -11.44 11.89 -5.81
N ILE A 244 -10.12 11.95 -5.63
CA ILE A 244 -9.47 11.60 -4.37
C ILE A 244 -9.87 12.57 -3.25
N ASP A 245 -9.97 13.86 -3.57
CA ASP A 245 -10.42 14.89 -2.62
C ASP A 245 -11.90 14.72 -2.25
N ALA A 246 -12.76 14.35 -3.20
CA ALA A 246 -14.16 14.04 -2.95
C ALA A 246 -14.29 12.79 -2.06
N PHE A 247 -13.55 11.71 -2.38
CA PHE A 247 -13.51 10.50 -1.58
C PHE A 247 -13.05 10.77 -0.13
N LEU A 248 -11.99 11.58 0.06
CA LEU A 248 -11.55 11.97 1.39
C LEU A 248 -12.64 12.76 2.13
N SER A 249 -13.32 13.67 1.45
CA SER A 249 -14.38 14.48 2.04
C SER A 249 -15.54 13.60 2.51
N GLU A 250 -15.96 12.63 1.68
CA GLU A 250 -16.97 11.63 2.02
C GLU A 250 -16.56 10.78 3.22
N GLU A 251 -15.32 10.25 3.25
CA GLU A 251 -14.81 9.48 4.39
C GLU A 251 -14.78 10.33 5.68
N VAL A 252 -14.35 11.59 5.59
CA VAL A 252 -14.30 12.50 6.74
C VAL A 252 -15.68 12.80 7.28
N GLU A 253 -16.65 13.07 6.41
CA GLU A 253 -18.04 13.28 6.81
C GLU A 253 -18.62 12.04 7.47
N ARG A 254 -18.47 10.88 6.82
CA ARG A 254 -18.94 9.58 7.31
C ARG A 254 -18.35 9.22 8.67
N ILE A 255 -17.05 9.47 8.88
CA ILE A 255 -16.35 9.11 10.12
C ILE A 255 -16.60 10.13 11.24
N TYR A 256 -16.63 11.44 10.95
CA TYR A 256 -16.55 12.47 12.00
C TYR A 256 -17.79 13.36 12.12
N VAL A 257 -18.73 13.31 11.19
CA VAL A 257 -20.00 14.04 11.32
C VAL A 257 -21.02 13.11 11.97
N VAL A 258 -21.39 13.45 13.20
CA VAL A 258 -22.33 12.69 14.03
C VAL A 258 -23.73 12.75 13.40
N LEU A 259 -24.34 11.59 13.15
CA LEU A 259 -25.80 11.42 13.04
C LEU A 259 -26.43 11.31 14.42
#